data_AF-A0AAD6NMI7-F1
#
_entry.id   AF-A0AAD6NMI7-F1
#
_cell.length_a   1.000
_cell.length_b   1.000
_cell.length_c   1.000
_cell.angle_alpha   90.00
_cell.angle_beta   90.00
_cell.angle_gamma   90.00
#
_symmetry.space_group_name_H-M   'P 1'
#
loop_
_entity.id
_entity.type
_entity.pdbx_description
1 polymer ?
#
loop_
_entity_poly.entity_id
_entity_poly.type
_entity_poly.pdbx_seq_one_letter_code
_entity_poly.pdbx_strand_id
1 'polypeptide(L)'
;MASKAGAQVLKSGAKRDPELYILGAIMTGVFGVAGYYFASKPTTSTSHESVTHPSENAMPWHSDDPNAKYKYKYHPHGDPSKEPKEAPSALHSVIVPNVSLPKHLHEKFNKFGKEDW
;
A
#
# COMPACT_ATOMS: atom_id res chain seq x y z
N MET A 1 -33.62 -15.13 3.20
CA MET A 1 -34.71 -15.20 2.22
C MET A 1 -35.90 -14.41 2.75
N ALA A 2 -36.42 -13.43 1.99
CA ALA A 2 -37.62 -12.71 2.42
C ALA A 2 -38.80 -13.68 2.48
N SER A 3 -39.52 -13.74 3.61
CA SER A 3 -40.68 -14.63 3.75
C SER A 3 -41.78 -14.17 2.78
N LYS A 4 -42.53 -15.12 2.20
CA LYS A 4 -43.69 -14.80 1.34
C LYS A 4 -44.67 -13.84 2.02
N ALA A 5 -44.81 -13.92 3.35
CA ALA A 5 -45.62 -13.01 4.15
C ALA A 5 -45.09 -11.57 4.11
N GLY A 6 -43.78 -11.36 4.24
CA GLY A 6 -43.17 -10.03 4.14
C GLY A 6 -43.34 -9.38 2.77
N ALA A 7 -43.21 -10.16 1.69
CA ALA A 7 -43.43 -9.66 0.33
C ALA A 7 -44.89 -9.26 0.08
N GLN A 8 -45.84 -9.96 0.69
CA GLN A 8 -47.28 -9.68 0.56
C GLN A 8 -47.68 -8.42 1.33
N VAL A 9 -47.11 -8.20 2.52
CA VAL A 9 -47.30 -6.97 3.30
C VAL A 9 -46.72 -5.76 2.56
N LEU A 10 -45.51 -5.88 2.01
CA LEU A 10 -44.88 -4.80 1.22
C LEU A 10 -45.70 -4.45 -0.03
N LYS A 11 -46.26 -5.44 -0.73
CA LYS A 11 -47.15 -5.19 -1.87
C LYS A 11 -48.47 -4.51 -1.47
N SER A 12 -49.06 -4.89 -0.34
CA SER A 12 -50.27 -4.25 0.16
C SER A 12 -50.03 -2.80 0.61
N GLY A 13 -48.87 -2.54 1.25
CA GLY A 13 -48.45 -1.18 1.62
C GLY A 13 -48.16 -0.31 0.39
N ALA A 14 -47.40 -0.82 -0.58
CA ALA A 14 -47.04 -0.07 -1.78
C ALA A 14 -48.22 0.19 -2.73
N LYS A 15 -49.26 -0.66 -2.70
CA LYS A 15 -50.52 -0.39 -3.41
C LYS A 15 -51.34 0.75 -2.81
N ARG A 16 -51.17 1.01 -1.51
CA ARG A 16 -51.89 2.07 -0.80
C ARG A 16 -51.22 3.41 -1.01
N ASP A 17 -49.88 3.42 -0.97
CA ASP A 17 -49.04 4.60 -1.20
C ASP A 17 -48.04 4.32 -2.34
N PRO A 18 -48.34 4.76 -3.58
CA PRO A 18 -47.51 4.44 -4.74
C PRO A 18 -46.10 5.05 -4.66
N GLU A 19 -45.90 6.08 -3.82
CA GLU A 19 -44.59 6.68 -3.53
C GLU A 19 -43.61 5.67 -2.90
N LEU A 20 -44.11 4.64 -2.23
CA LEU A 20 -43.29 3.60 -1.61
C LEU A 20 -42.52 2.76 -2.66
N TYR A 21 -43.03 2.65 -3.89
CA TYR A 21 -42.29 2.02 -5.00
C TYR A 21 -41.07 2.84 -5.42
N ILE A 22 -41.23 4.17 -5.47
CA ILE A 22 -40.15 5.09 -5.82
C ILE A 22 -39.08 5.07 -4.73
N LEU A 23 -39.50 5.14 -3.46
CA LEU A 23 -38.58 5.03 -2.33
C LEU A 23 -37.86 3.67 -2.30
N GLY A 24 -38.57 2.58 -2.57
CA GLY A 24 -37.98 1.24 -2.67
C GLY A 24 -36.94 1.13 -3.80
N ALA A 25 -37.20 1.75 -4.95
CA ALA A 25 -36.25 1.79 -6.07
C ALA A 25 -34.99 2.59 -5.71
N ILE A 26 -35.13 3.73 -5.03
CA ILE A 26 -33.98 4.54 -4.58
C ILE A 26 -33.15 3.77 -3.56
N MET A 27 -33.79 3.15 -2.56
CA MET A 27 -33.10 2.39 -1.51
C MET A 27 -32.32 1.21 -2.09
N THR A 28 -32.95 0.43 -2.99
CA THR A 28 -32.27 -0.68 -3.66
C THR A 28 -31.13 -0.20 -4.57
N GLY A 29 -31.28 0.94 -5.23
CA GLY A 29 -30.20 1.58 -5.99
C GLY A 29 -29.02 1.98 -5.11
N VAL A 30 -29.26 2.73 -4.03
CA VAL A 30 -28.21 3.20 -3.11
C VAL A 30 -27.50 2.03 -2.44
N PHE A 31 -28.23 1.05 -1.91
CA PHE A 31 -27.63 -0.13 -1.29
C PHE A 31 -26.92 -1.04 -2.31
N GLY A 32 -27.39 -1.10 -3.55
CA GLY A 32 -26.71 -1.82 -4.63
C GLY A 32 -25.36 -1.19 -4.97
N VAL A 33 -25.31 0.13 -5.13
CA VAL A 33 -24.06 0.87 -5.41
C VAL A 33 -23.11 0.79 -4.23
N ALA A 34 -23.59 1.02 -3.01
CA ALA A 34 -22.78 0.90 -1.81
C ALA A 34 -22.25 -0.53 -1.64
N GLY A 35 -23.10 -1.54 -1.84
CA GLY A 35 -22.70 -2.95 -1.80
C GLY A 35 -21.64 -3.29 -2.85
N TYR A 36 -21.79 -2.81 -4.08
CA TYR A 36 -20.78 -2.98 -5.14
C TYR A 36 -19.46 -2.28 -4.80
N TYR A 37 -19.51 -1.08 -4.24
CA TYR A 37 -18.33 -0.36 -3.79
C TYR A 37 -17.58 -1.11 -2.68
N PHE A 38 -18.29 -1.59 -1.66
CA PHE A 38 -17.68 -2.38 -0.58
C PHE A 38 -17.20 -3.76 -1.04
N ALA A 39 -17.85 -4.37 -2.05
CA ALA A 39 -17.40 -5.63 -2.63
C ALA A 39 -16.14 -5.48 -3.50
N SER A 40 -16.07 -4.40 -4.28
CA SER A 40 -14.89 -4.10 -5.12
C SER A 40 -13.70 -3.57 -4.31
N LYS A 41 -13.97 -2.95 -3.16
CA LYS A 41 -12.96 -2.44 -2.24
C LYS A 41 -13.17 -3.05 -0.85
N PRO A 42 -12.75 -4.30 -0.62
CA PRO A 42 -12.80 -4.89 0.70
C PRO A 42 -12.01 -4.00 1.66
N THR A 43 -12.68 -3.53 2.72
CA THR A 43 -12.07 -2.67 3.73
C THR A 43 -11.02 -3.45 4.51
N THR A 44 -9.78 -3.48 4.03
CA THR A 44 -8.64 -4.02 4.75
C THR A 44 -8.32 -3.09 5.92
N SER A 45 -8.20 -3.66 7.13
CA SER A 45 -7.96 -2.93 8.38
C SER A 45 -6.58 -2.24 8.46
N THR A 46 -5.78 -2.28 7.40
CA THR A 46 -4.41 -1.75 7.38
C THR A 46 -4.28 -0.76 6.23
N SER A 47 -3.56 0.34 6.46
CA SER A 47 -3.30 1.39 5.45
C SER A 47 -2.32 0.96 4.36
N HIS A 48 -2.10 -0.34 4.19
CA HIS A 48 -1.13 -0.87 3.24
C HIS A 48 -1.82 -1.07 1.89
N GLU A 49 -1.42 -0.26 0.91
CA GLU A 49 -1.77 -0.48 -0.48
C GLU A 49 -1.00 -1.69 -1.02
N SER A 50 -1.69 -2.63 -1.67
CA SER A 50 -1.03 -3.74 -2.36
C SER A 50 -0.35 -3.19 -3.62
N VAL A 51 0.87 -2.72 -3.46
CA VAL A 51 1.67 -2.19 -4.57
C VAL A 51 2.20 -3.37 -5.39
N THR A 52 1.99 -3.29 -6.71
CA THR A 52 2.58 -4.26 -7.64
C THR A 52 4.10 -4.24 -7.53
N HIS A 53 4.70 -5.39 -7.26
CA HIS A 53 6.15 -5.53 -7.29
C HIS A 53 6.64 -5.41 -8.75
N PRO A 54 7.81 -4.77 -9.00
CA PRO A 54 8.39 -4.74 -10.34
C PRO A 54 8.58 -6.16 -10.89
N SER A 55 8.30 -6.37 -12.17
CA SER A 55 8.35 -7.70 -12.79
C SER A 55 9.77 -8.26 -12.92
N GLU A 56 10.79 -7.40 -13.06
CA GLU A 56 12.17 -7.82 -13.32
C GLU A 56 13.07 -7.65 -12.11
N ASN A 57 13.60 -8.78 -11.59
CA ASN A 57 14.58 -8.83 -10.50
C ASN A 57 14.20 -7.97 -9.27
N ALA A 58 12.91 -7.83 -8.95
CA ALA A 58 12.46 -7.11 -7.77
C ALA A 58 12.86 -7.80 -6.46
N MET A 59 12.94 -9.13 -6.51
CA MET A 59 13.25 -10.00 -5.39
C MET A 59 14.59 -10.68 -5.66
N PRO A 60 15.72 -10.07 -5.26
CA PRO A 60 17.05 -10.56 -5.62
C PRO A 60 17.41 -11.92 -4.99
N TRP A 61 16.62 -12.43 -4.04
CA TRP A 61 16.78 -13.77 -3.49
C TRP A 61 16.18 -14.88 -4.35
N HIS A 62 15.46 -14.53 -5.42
CA HIS A 62 15.00 -15.50 -6.44
C HIS A 62 15.95 -15.61 -7.63
N SER A 63 17.00 -14.80 -7.70
CA SER A 63 18.01 -14.87 -8.74
C SER A 63 19.23 -15.68 -8.26
N ASP A 64 19.66 -16.66 -9.05
CA ASP A 64 20.84 -17.50 -8.78
C ASP A 64 22.18 -16.81 -9.12
N ASP A 65 22.18 -15.50 -9.35
CA ASP A 65 23.38 -14.76 -9.74
C ASP A 65 24.25 -14.41 -8.50
N PRO A 66 25.49 -14.92 -8.42
CA PRO A 66 26.39 -14.66 -7.30
C PRO A 66 26.91 -13.21 -7.22
N ASN A 67 26.78 -12.41 -8.28
CA ASN A 67 27.15 -10.99 -8.32
C ASN A 67 25.94 -10.05 -8.30
N ALA A 68 24.73 -10.57 -8.03
CA ALA A 68 23.53 -9.75 -8.00
C ALA A 68 23.59 -8.66 -6.93
N LYS A 69 23.10 -7.46 -7.27
CA LYS A 69 22.82 -6.44 -6.27
C LYS A 69 21.61 -6.88 -5.44
N TYR A 70 21.85 -7.36 -4.21
CA TYR A 70 20.82 -7.88 -3.29
C TYR A 70 19.86 -6.83 -2.69
N LYS A 71 19.57 -5.75 -3.41
CA LYS A 71 18.57 -4.75 -3.00
C LYS A 71 17.24 -5.05 -3.65
N TYR A 72 16.17 -5.01 -2.86
CA TYR A 72 14.82 -5.07 -3.42
C TYR A 72 14.52 -3.82 -4.25
N LYS A 73 13.68 -3.95 -5.27
CA LYS A 73 13.21 -2.85 -6.10
C LYS A 73 11.74 -2.56 -5.83
N TYR A 74 11.34 -1.29 -5.95
CA TYR A 74 9.95 -0.86 -5.76
C TYR A 74 9.56 0.24 -6.73
N HIS A 75 8.27 0.33 -7.05
CA HIS A 75 7.73 1.47 -7.78
C HIS A 75 7.51 2.65 -6.82
N PRO A 76 8.09 3.84 -7.11
CA PRO A 76 7.83 5.03 -6.30
C PRO A 76 6.34 5.34 -6.26
N HIS A 77 5.79 5.52 -5.06
CA HIS A 77 4.34 5.75 -4.84
C HIS A 77 3.43 4.64 -5.38
N GLY A 78 3.97 3.44 -5.63
CA GLY A 78 3.23 2.33 -6.20
C GLY A 78 2.76 2.52 -7.64
N ASP A 79 3.34 3.48 -8.35
CA ASP A 79 3.00 3.77 -9.75
C ASP A 79 3.78 2.84 -10.71
N PRO A 80 3.12 1.86 -11.36
CA PRO A 80 3.79 0.91 -12.25
C PRO A 80 4.31 1.57 -13.54
N SER A 81 3.87 2.79 -13.87
CA SER A 81 4.38 3.55 -15.01
C SER A 81 5.77 4.14 -14.77
N LYS A 82 6.20 4.26 -13.51
CA LYS A 82 7.50 4.82 -13.15
C LYS A 82 8.56 3.72 -13.07
N GLU A 83 9.79 4.05 -13.46
CA GLU A 83 10.92 3.13 -13.34
C GLU A 83 11.12 2.66 -11.89
N PRO A 84 11.38 1.35 -11.67
CA PRO A 84 11.65 0.80 -10.34
C PRO A 84 12.91 1.41 -9.71
N LYS A 85 12.80 1.83 -8.44
CA LYS A 85 13.95 2.30 -7.65
C LYS A 85 14.51 1.19 -6.75
N GLU A 86 15.83 1.21 -6.55
CA GLU A 86 16.48 0.35 -5.56
C GLU A 86 16.18 0.83 -4.14
N ALA A 87 16.07 -0.12 -3.22
CA ALA A 87 16.01 0.16 -1.79
C ALA A 87 17.23 0.95 -1.31
N PRO A 88 17.06 1.86 -0.33
CA PRO A 88 18.20 2.43 0.37
C PRO A 88 19.03 1.32 1.04
N SER A 89 20.34 1.55 1.16
CA SER A 89 21.23 0.62 1.86
C SER A 89 20.76 0.43 3.31
N ALA A 90 20.83 -0.81 3.82
CA ALA A 90 20.55 -1.10 5.22
C ALA A 90 21.53 -0.41 6.18
N LEU A 91 22.73 -0.10 5.70
CA LEU A 91 23.74 0.65 6.44
C LEU A 91 23.67 2.13 6.08
N HIS A 92 23.28 2.95 7.05
CA HIS A 92 23.29 4.40 6.95
C HIS A 92 24.58 4.94 7.58
N SER A 93 25.48 5.51 6.77
CA SER A 93 26.65 6.24 7.25
C SER A 93 26.42 7.75 7.10
N VAL A 94 26.27 8.46 8.21
CA VAL A 94 26.26 9.93 8.21
C VAL A 94 27.67 10.41 8.52
N ILE A 95 28.30 11.08 7.56
CA ILE A 95 29.54 11.80 7.78
C ILE A 95 29.14 13.22 8.17
N VAL A 96 29.42 13.60 9.42
CA VAL A 96 29.20 14.96 9.90
C VAL A 96 30.49 15.76 9.67
N PRO A 97 30.54 16.67 8.68
CA PRO A 97 31.71 17.51 8.48
C PRO A 97 31.81 18.59 9.59
N ASN A 98 33.03 19.05 9.86
CA ASN A 98 33.31 20.23 10.70
C ASN A 98 32.85 20.16 12.17
N VAL A 99 33.15 19.04 12.83
CA VAL A 99 32.98 18.87 14.27
C VAL A 99 34.27 19.21 15.01
N SER A 100 34.20 20.10 16.01
CA SER A 100 35.33 20.39 16.90
C SER A 100 35.49 19.28 17.94
N LEU A 101 36.08 18.14 17.56
CA LEU A 101 36.42 17.09 18.52
C LEU A 101 37.73 17.37 19.24
N PRO A 102 37.84 17.05 20.54
CA PRO A 102 39.12 16.92 21.21
C PRO A 102 40.08 16.00 20.43
N LYS A 103 41.37 16.36 20.39
CA LYS A 103 42.40 15.71 19.55
C LYS A 103 42.43 14.18 19.66
N HIS A 104 42.26 13.65 20.87
CA HIS A 104 42.26 12.20 21.12
C HIS A 104 41.08 11.45 20.45
N LEU A 105 39.90 12.07 20.34
CA LEU A 105 38.75 11.49 19.64
C LEU A 105 38.90 11.66 18.13
N HIS A 106 39.43 12.80 17.70
CA HIS A 106 39.72 13.03 16.28
C HIS A 106 40.68 11.96 15.74
N GLU A 107 41.81 11.69 16.39
CA GLU A 107 42.76 10.68 15.94
C GLU A 107 42.17 9.25 15.96
N LYS A 108 41.31 8.93 16.94
CA LYS A 108 40.67 7.61 17.04
C LYS A 108 39.66 7.35 15.92
N PHE A 109 38.79 8.32 15.63
CA PHE A 109 37.69 8.15 14.67
C PHE A 109 37.98 8.69 13.27
N ASN A 110 39.10 9.40 13.06
CA ASN A 110 39.51 9.86 11.75
C ASN A 110 39.95 8.67 10.89
N LYS A 111 39.29 8.56 9.73
CA LYS A 111 39.54 7.58 8.67
C LYS A 111 40.32 8.17 7.50
N PHE A 112 40.89 9.37 7.63
CA PHE A 112 41.67 10.07 6.59
C PHE A 112 43.15 10.27 7.04
N GLY A 113 44.14 10.06 6.16
CA GLY A 113 45.59 9.92 6.43
C GLY A 113 46.17 8.72 7.24
N LYS A 114 45.68 7.46 7.19
CA LYS A 114 46.34 6.28 7.84
C LYS A 114 46.64 5.21 6.80
N GLU A 115 47.74 4.47 6.96
CA GLU A 115 48.29 3.59 5.91
C GLU A 115 47.49 2.30 5.65
N ASP A 116 46.51 1.99 6.51
CA ASP A 116 45.73 0.74 6.43
C ASP A 116 44.40 0.86 5.66
N TRP A 117 44.15 1.97 4.94
CA TRP A 117 43.01 2.14 4.04
C TRP A 117 43.34 3.02 2.83
#